data_AF-A0A836F2J0-F1
#
_entry.id   AF-A0A836F2J0-F1
#
_cell.length_a   1.000
_cell.length_b   1.000
_cell.length_c   1.000
_cell.angle_alpha   90.00
_cell.angle_beta   90.00
_cell.angle_gamma   90.00
#
_symmetry.space_group_name_H-M   'P 1'
#
loop_
_entity.id
_entity.type
_entity.pdbx_description
1 polymer ?
#
loop_
_entity_poly.entity_id
_entity_poly.type
_entity_poly.pdbx_seq_one_letter_code
_entity_poly.pdbx_strand_id
1 'polypeptide(L)'
;MRLTRTAMRKMNETKLLQLLSRLWNGSNGVLAGKHAEEKMISILRNRFPQAQLIEVTDVSGGCGAMFDINVVASEFKGLNTVKQHQIINKVLKEEIKDMHGLRIRTSIPQT
;
A
#
# COMPACT_ATOMS: atom_id res chain seq x y z
N MET A 1 35.47 -47.03 24.02
CA MET A 1 34.62 -46.02 24.67
C MET A 1 35.02 -44.63 24.14
N ARG A 2 34.30 -44.08 23.14
CA ARG A 2 34.51 -42.70 22.67
C ARG A 2 33.15 -42.05 22.50
N LEU A 3 32.87 -41.07 23.37
CA LEU A 3 31.60 -40.37 23.50
C LEU A 3 31.34 -39.45 22.29
N THR A 4 30.13 -39.52 21.77
CA THR A 4 29.54 -38.60 20.80
C THR A 4 29.37 -37.20 21.40
N ARG A 5 29.83 -36.15 20.72
CA ARG A 5 29.46 -34.77 21.06
C ARG A 5 29.11 -33.96 19.82
N THR A 6 27.80 -33.91 19.59
CA THR A 6 27.01 -32.88 18.93
C THR A 6 27.66 -31.49 19.06
N ALA A 7 28.08 -30.91 17.94
CA ALA A 7 28.46 -29.51 17.87
C ALA A 7 27.19 -28.66 17.78
N MET A 8 26.65 -28.24 18.94
CA MET A 8 25.75 -27.08 18.98
C MET A 8 26.55 -25.86 18.55
N ARG A 9 26.32 -25.42 17.31
CA ARG A 9 26.89 -24.20 16.74
C ARG A 9 26.34 -23.02 17.54
N LYS A 10 27.20 -22.45 18.39
CA LYS A 10 26.93 -21.24 19.18
C LYS A 10 26.49 -20.13 18.21
N MET A 11 25.20 -19.81 18.23
CA MET A 11 24.62 -18.76 17.39
C MET A 11 25.04 -17.41 17.98
N ASN A 12 25.57 -16.55 17.13
CA ASN A 12 26.11 -15.26 17.50
C ASN A 12 24.96 -14.35 17.97
N GLU A 13 25.11 -13.70 19.13
CA GLU A 13 24.15 -12.74 19.72
C GLU A 13 23.62 -11.71 18.70
N THR A 14 24.46 -11.32 17.74
CA THR A 14 24.11 -10.39 16.66
C THR A 14 23.08 -10.93 15.68
N LYS A 15 23.01 -12.25 15.45
CA LYS A 15 21.99 -12.88 14.59
C LYS A 15 20.63 -12.96 15.28
N LEU A 16 20.62 -13.15 16.61
CA LEU A 16 19.40 -13.12 17.40
C LEU A 16 18.82 -11.70 17.43
N LEU A 17 19.66 -10.68 17.62
CA LEU A 17 19.24 -9.28 17.60
C LEU A 17 18.75 -8.83 16.20
N GLN A 18 19.34 -9.34 15.12
CA GLN A 18 18.82 -9.12 13.74
C GLN A 18 17.48 -9.82 13.48
N LEU A 19 17.21 -10.95 14.15
CA LEU A 19 15.93 -11.65 14.03
C LEU A 19 14.84 -10.94 14.84
N LEU A 20 15.19 -10.35 15.99
CA LEU A 20 14.27 -9.62 16.87
C LEU A 20 13.92 -8.21 16.35
N SER A 21 14.83 -7.54 15.61
CA SER A 21 14.53 -6.24 14.99
C SER A 21 13.43 -6.33 13.92
N ARG A 22 13.26 -7.49 13.29
CA ARG A 22 12.18 -7.76 12.32
C ARG A 22 10.80 -7.89 12.96
N LEU A 23 10.73 -8.11 14.27
CA LEU A 23 9.48 -8.24 15.01
C LEU A 23 9.01 -6.93 15.64
N TRP A 24 9.90 -5.95 15.84
CA TRP A 24 9.59 -4.71 16.58
C TRP A 24 9.22 -3.50 15.71
N ASN A 25 9.38 -3.53 14.38
CA ASN A 25 9.03 -2.36 13.53
C ASN A 25 7.50 -2.20 13.26
N GLY A 26 6.65 -2.64 14.21
CA GLY A 26 5.20 -2.78 14.03
C GLY A 26 4.36 -1.52 14.28
N SER A 27 4.93 -0.46 14.87
CA SER A 27 4.12 0.70 15.32
C SER A 27 4.24 1.94 14.41
N ASN A 28 5.43 2.22 13.88
CA ASN A 28 5.68 3.42 13.08
C ASN A 28 5.16 3.32 11.64
N GLY A 29 5.04 2.11 11.10
CA GLY A 29 4.47 1.90 9.78
C GLY A 29 3.01 2.37 9.74
N VAL A 30 2.17 1.85 10.64
CA VAL A 30 0.70 2.03 10.61
C VAL A 30 0.29 3.50 10.45
N LEU A 31 0.98 4.43 11.10
CA LEU A 31 0.73 5.88 10.98
C LEU A 31 1.15 6.45 9.62
N ALA A 32 2.27 5.98 9.06
CA ALA A 32 2.74 6.38 7.73
C ALA A 32 1.75 5.95 6.63
N GLY A 33 1.22 4.72 6.72
CA GLY A 33 0.18 4.24 5.80
C GLY A 33 -1.10 5.08 5.88
N LYS A 34 -1.57 5.38 7.10
CA LYS A 34 -2.76 6.21 7.32
C LYS A 34 -2.64 7.63 6.75
N HIS A 35 -1.49 8.27 6.93
CA HIS A 35 -1.28 9.61 6.39
C HIS A 35 -1.26 9.64 4.85
N ALA A 36 -0.65 8.62 4.24
CA ALA A 36 -0.65 8.46 2.79
C ALA A 36 -2.06 8.22 2.24
N GLU A 37 -2.88 7.37 2.88
CA GLU A 37 -4.28 7.16 2.51
C GLU A 37 -5.06 8.49 2.45
N GLU A 38 -5.02 9.27 3.54
CA GLU A 38 -5.74 10.54 3.66
C GLU A 38 -5.31 11.55 2.59
N LYS A 39 -4.00 11.61 2.31
CA LYS A 39 -3.44 12.48 1.28
C LYS A 39 -3.91 12.08 -0.12
N MET A 40 -3.88 10.79 -0.45
CA MET A 40 -4.36 10.27 -1.74
C MET A 40 -5.86 10.52 -1.92
N ILE A 41 -6.66 10.33 -0.88
CA ILE A 41 -8.11 10.62 -0.90
C ILE A 41 -8.34 12.10 -1.23
N SER A 42 -7.58 13.00 -0.60
CA SER A 42 -7.71 14.44 -0.82
C SER A 42 -7.38 14.84 -2.26
N ILE A 43 -6.29 14.29 -2.82
CA ILE A 43 -5.90 14.53 -4.22
C ILE A 43 -6.97 14.01 -5.19
N LEU A 44 -7.49 12.80 -4.95
CA LEU A 44 -8.53 12.20 -5.78
C LEU A 44 -9.84 12.98 -5.71
N ARG A 45 -10.24 13.45 -4.52
CA ARG A 45 -11.44 14.30 -4.36
C ARG A 45 -11.32 15.62 -5.10
N ASN A 46 -10.16 16.25 -5.06
CA ASN A 46 -9.90 17.48 -5.81
C ASN A 46 -9.97 17.25 -7.33
N ARG A 47 -9.53 16.07 -7.80
CA ARG A 47 -9.59 15.74 -9.22
C ARG A 47 -10.98 15.36 -9.69
N PHE A 48 -11.73 14.61 -8.88
CA PHE A 48 -13.03 14.05 -9.23
C PHE A 48 -14.09 14.56 -8.24
N PRO A 49 -14.48 15.84 -8.33
CA PRO A 49 -15.45 16.43 -7.40
C PRO A 49 -16.85 15.81 -7.53
N GLN A 50 -17.15 15.17 -8.67
CA GLN A 50 -18.41 14.46 -8.92
C GLN A 50 -18.32 12.95 -8.64
N ALA A 51 -17.24 12.47 -8.04
CA ALA A 51 -17.15 11.07 -7.65
C ALA A 51 -18.17 10.75 -6.54
N GLN A 52 -18.93 9.68 -6.74
CA GLN A 52 -19.86 9.16 -5.74
C GLN A 52 -19.13 8.44 -4.62
N LEU A 53 -18.02 7.76 -4.93
CA LEU A 53 -17.21 7.01 -3.97
C LEU A 53 -15.74 7.17 -4.29
N ILE A 54 -14.95 7.50 -3.27
CA ILE A 54 -13.49 7.48 -3.31
C ILE A 54 -13.03 6.79 -2.05
N GLU A 55 -12.45 5.61 -2.20
CA GLU A 55 -11.86 4.84 -1.11
C GLU A 55 -10.42 4.49 -1.46
N VAL A 56 -9.53 4.70 -0.50
CA VAL A 56 -8.13 4.29 -0.56
C VAL A 56 -7.85 3.49 0.71
N THR A 57 -7.25 2.32 0.57
CA THR A 57 -6.95 1.43 1.71
C THR A 57 -5.55 0.86 1.57
N ASP A 58 -4.75 0.96 2.63
CA ASP A 58 -3.46 0.30 2.74
C ASP A 58 -3.67 -1.21 2.92
N VAL A 59 -3.18 -1.98 1.96
CA VAL A 59 -3.18 -3.44 2.00
C VAL A 59 -1.80 -4.01 2.36
N SER A 60 -0.83 -3.15 2.69
CA SER A 60 0.51 -3.52 3.11
C SER A 60 0.69 -3.67 4.63
N GLY A 61 -0.40 -3.61 5.39
CA GLY A 61 -0.36 -3.76 6.85
C GLY A 61 0.28 -2.57 7.58
N GLY A 62 0.18 -1.37 7.00
CA GLY A 62 0.76 -0.15 7.55
C GLY A 62 2.10 0.22 6.95
N CYS A 63 2.74 -0.59 6.09
CA CYS A 63 4.02 -0.17 5.52
C CYS A 63 3.88 1.00 4.52
N GLY A 64 2.65 1.31 4.06
CA GLY A 64 2.40 2.26 2.98
C GLY A 64 2.99 1.81 1.62
N ALA A 65 3.27 0.51 1.47
CA ALA A 65 3.94 -0.02 0.29
C ALA A 65 2.95 -0.42 -0.82
N MET A 66 1.68 -0.66 -0.47
CA MET A 66 0.65 -1.11 -1.42
C MET A 66 -0.73 -0.58 -1.04
N PHE A 67 -1.36 0.15 -1.96
CA PHE A 67 -2.72 0.67 -1.77
C PHE A 67 -3.71 0.04 -2.75
N ASP A 68 -4.93 -0.11 -2.26
CA ASP A 68 -6.10 -0.45 -3.04
C ASP A 68 -7.01 0.76 -3.18
N ILE A 69 -7.31 1.14 -4.41
CA ILE A 69 -8.03 2.37 -4.75
C ILE A 69 -9.31 2.00 -5.48
N ASN A 70 -10.42 2.47 -4.96
CA ASN A 70 -11.74 2.31 -5.55
C ASN A 70 -12.34 3.69 -5.81
N VAL A 71 -12.59 4.00 -7.08
CA VAL A 71 -13.20 5.27 -7.49
C VAL A 71 -14.45 5.00 -8.32
N VAL A 72 -15.57 5.53 -7.86
CA VAL A 72 -16.84 5.54 -8.59
C VAL A 72 -17.15 6.96 -9.02
N ALA A 73 -17.07 7.24 -10.32
CA ALA A 73 -17.30 8.58 -10.86
C ALA A 73 -18.01 8.53 -12.21
N SER A 74 -18.91 9.48 -12.44
CA SER A 74 -19.63 9.66 -13.72
C SER A 74 -18.68 10.04 -14.87
N GLU A 75 -17.56 10.69 -14.56
CA GLU A 75 -16.51 11.08 -15.51
C GLU A 75 -15.86 9.90 -16.25
N PHE A 76 -15.96 8.69 -15.71
CA PHE A 76 -15.47 7.48 -16.36
C PHE A 76 -16.37 6.97 -17.48
N LYS A 77 -17.58 7.54 -17.62
CA LYS A 77 -18.52 7.19 -18.68
C LYS A 77 -17.93 7.48 -20.06
N GLY A 78 -17.88 6.46 -20.91
CA GLY A 78 -17.31 6.56 -22.26
C GLY A 78 -15.78 6.42 -22.33
N LEU A 79 -15.08 6.24 -21.20
CA LEU A 79 -13.66 5.90 -21.17
C LEU A 79 -13.48 4.39 -21.06
N ASN A 80 -12.45 3.85 -21.72
CA ASN A 80 -12.04 2.46 -21.50
C ASN A 80 -11.30 2.32 -20.16
N THR A 81 -11.26 1.10 -19.62
CA THR A 81 -10.62 0.80 -18.33
C THR A 81 -9.15 1.25 -18.29
N VAL A 82 -8.41 1.11 -19.39
CA VAL A 82 -7.01 1.53 -19.47
C VAL A 82 -6.86 3.04 -19.29
N LYS A 83 -7.70 3.85 -19.95
CA LYS A 83 -7.69 5.31 -19.81
C LYS A 83 -8.11 5.72 -18.41
N GLN A 84 -9.10 5.06 -17.81
CA GLN A 84 -9.50 5.32 -16.43
C GLN A 84 -8.32 5.11 -15.48
N HIS A 85 -7.62 3.97 -15.58
CA HIS A 85 -6.43 3.68 -14.78
C HIS A 85 -5.28 4.65 -15.07
N GLN A 86 -5.07 5.04 -16.32
CA GLN A 86 -4.06 6.05 -16.69
C GLN A 86 -4.34 7.41 -16.05
N ILE A 87 -5.60 7.84 -15.95
CA ILE A 87 -5.96 9.10 -15.29
C ILE A 87 -5.62 9.00 -13.81
N ILE A 88 -6.02 7.92 -13.12
CA ILE A 88 -5.70 7.72 -11.70
C ILE A 88 -4.19 7.68 -11.47
N ASN A 89 -3.46 6.92 -12.28
CA ASN A 89 -1.99 6.85 -12.21
C ASN A 89 -1.34 8.22 -12.44
N LYS A 90 -1.87 9.07 -13.32
CA LYS A 90 -1.35 10.43 -13.55
C LYS A 90 -1.58 11.32 -12.34
N VAL A 91 -2.76 11.24 -11.73
CA VAL A 91 -3.14 12.05 -10.56
C VAL A 91 -2.31 11.69 -9.35
N LEU A 92 -2.06 10.39 -9.16
CA LEU A 92 -1.32 9.88 -8.01
C LEU A 92 0.17 9.69 -8.28
N LYS A 93 0.66 10.08 -9.46
CA LYS A 93 2.03 9.80 -9.92
C LYS A 93 3.08 10.22 -8.91
N GLU A 94 2.89 11.35 -8.24
CA GLU A 94 3.85 11.89 -7.27
C GLU A 94 3.83 11.13 -5.94
N GLU A 95 2.65 10.67 -5.51
CA GLU A 95 2.50 9.93 -4.26
C GLU A 95 2.96 8.47 -4.39
N ILE A 96 2.76 7.87 -5.57
CA ILE A 96 3.07 6.46 -5.80
C ILE A 96 4.51 6.18 -6.25
N LYS A 97 5.38 7.20 -6.36
CA LYS A 97 6.76 7.03 -6.87
C LYS A 97 7.58 6.02 -6.06
N ASP A 98 7.35 5.98 -4.76
CA ASP A 98 8.12 5.17 -3.82
C ASP A 98 7.38 3.90 -3.40
N MET A 99 6.22 3.61 -4.01
CA MET A 99 5.38 2.45 -3.66
C MET A 99 5.75 1.18 -4.44
N HIS A 100 5.55 0.02 -3.81
CA HIS A 100 5.77 -1.29 -4.44
C HIS A 100 4.63 -1.73 -5.38
N GLY A 101 3.41 -1.25 -5.19
CA GLY A 101 2.29 -1.62 -6.06
C GLY A 101 0.98 -0.87 -5.79
N LEU A 102 0.13 -0.81 -6.83
CA LEU A 102 -1.17 -0.13 -6.79
C LEU A 102 -2.24 -1.05 -7.37
N ARG A 103 -3.37 -1.22 -6.67
CA ARG A 103 -4.55 -1.86 -7.24
C ARG A 103 -5.60 -0.78 -7.50
N ILE A 104 -6.02 -0.65 -8.76
CA ILE A 104 -7.03 0.33 -9.16
C ILE A 104 -8.31 -0.41 -9.55
N ARG A 105 -9.42 0.03 -8.98
CA ARG A 105 -10.77 -0.29 -9.41
C ARG A 105 -11.49 1.00 -9.75
N THR A 106 -12.05 1.04 -10.96
CA THR A 106 -12.88 2.15 -11.43
C THR A 106 -14.22 1.62 -11.89
N SER A 107 -15.27 2.30 -11.43
CA SER A 107 -16.64 1.98 -11.80
C SER A 107 -17.40 3.26 -12.13
N ILE A 108 -18.44 3.11 -12.94
CA ILE A 108 -19.37 4.19 -13.24
C ILE A 108 -20.56 4.01 -12.28
N PRO A 109 -21.07 5.09 -11.66
CA PRO A 109 -22.26 5.01 -10.83
C PRO A 109 -23.43 4.47 -11.68
N GLN A 110 -24.07 3.41 -11.21
CA GLN A 110 -25.30 2.92 -11.84
C GLN A 110 -26.42 3.88 -11.44
N THR A 111 -26.80 4.75 -12.38
CA THR A 111 -27.99 5.60 -12.29
C THR A 111 -29.21 4.80 -12.72
#